data_AF-R7ZJD3-F1
#
_entry.id   AF-R7ZJD3-F1
#
_cell.length_a   1.000
_cell.length_b   1.000
_cell.length_c   1.000
_cell.angle_alpha   90.00
_cell.angle_beta   90.00
_cell.angle_gamma   90.00
#
_symmetry.space_group_name_H-M   'P 1'
#
loop_
_entity.id
_entity.type
_entity.pdbx_description
1 polymer ?
#
loop_
_entity_poly.entity_id
_entity_poly.type
_entity_poly.pdbx_seq_one_letter_code
_entity_poly.pdbx_strand_id
1 'polypeptide(L)'
;MKLVKRKQEITQLLDDNEVILAAAKFVVEVERLHGKVPQFKVKQATDLKVPLSAIAMSGRIQANHARKRLEALNAAIEYANGDRSARKRYIAASQQADRLADIVAKRVDRI
;
A
#
# COMPACT_ATOMS: atom_id res chain seq x y z
N MET A 1 -12.45 -30.40 0.53
CA MET A 1 -12.61 -29.11 1.26
C MET A 1 -11.30 -28.35 1.47
N LYS A 2 -10.18 -28.97 1.92
CA LYS A 2 -8.92 -28.26 2.19
C LYS A 2 -8.29 -27.54 0.97
N LEU A 3 -8.38 -28.13 -0.23
CA LEU A 3 -7.81 -27.53 -1.46
C LEU A 3 -8.54 -26.26 -1.91
N VAL A 4 -9.87 -26.22 -1.77
CA VAL A 4 -10.68 -25.04 -2.15
C VAL A 4 -10.36 -23.85 -1.25
N LYS A 5 -10.21 -24.09 0.06
CA LYS A 5 -9.84 -23.07 1.04
C LYS A 5 -8.45 -22.49 0.75
N ARG A 6 -7.46 -23.34 0.47
CA ARG A 6 -6.10 -22.91 0.14
C ARG A 6 -6.03 -22.11 -1.18
N LYS A 7 -6.83 -22.49 -2.18
CA LYS A 7 -6.97 -21.71 -3.42
C LYS A 7 -7.55 -20.32 -3.15
N GLN A 8 -8.60 -20.23 -2.35
CA GLN A 8 -9.21 -18.94 -1.97
C GLN A 8 -8.23 -18.05 -1.19
N GLU A 9 -7.45 -18.64 -0.27
CA GLU A 9 -6.41 -17.92 0.47
C GLU A 9 -5.35 -17.35 -0.48
N ILE A 10 -4.84 -18.15 -1.44
CA ILE A 10 -3.87 -17.68 -2.43
C ILE A 10 -4.44 -16.55 -3.31
N THR A 11 -5.69 -16.69 -3.80
CA THR A 11 -6.33 -15.64 -4.59
C THR A 11 -6.44 -14.34 -3.79
N GLN A 12 -6.89 -14.39 -2.54
CA GLN A 12 -6.96 -13.20 -1.68
C GLN A 12 -5.59 -12.57 -1.42
N LEU A 13 -4.53 -13.38 -1.25
CA LEU A 13 -3.17 -12.87 -1.08
C LEU A 13 -2.68 -12.12 -2.33
N LEU A 14 -3.01 -12.62 -3.52
CA LEU A 14 -2.66 -11.97 -4.79
C LEU A 14 -3.40 -10.64 -4.94
N ASP A 15 -4.72 -10.65 -4.75
CA ASP A 15 -5.56 -9.44 -4.83
C ASP A 15 -5.05 -8.34 -3.86
N ASP A 16 -4.72 -8.73 -2.63
CA ASP A 16 -4.19 -7.81 -1.62
C ASP A 16 -2.84 -7.21 -2.03
N ASN A 17 -1.96 -8.03 -2.59
CA ASN A 17 -0.65 -7.58 -3.06
C ASN A 17 -0.78 -6.62 -4.25
N GLU A 18 -1.75 -6.82 -5.15
CA GLU A 18 -2.02 -5.90 -6.26
C GLU A 18 -2.45 -4.52 -5.76
N VAL A 19 -3.37 -4.45 -4.79
CA VAL A 19 -3.82 -3.19 -4.18
C VAL A 19 -2.64 -2.46 -3.51
N ILE A 20 -1.83 -3.20 -2.75
CA ILE A 20 -0.66 -2.63 -2.05
C ILE A 20 0.39 -2.12 -3.06
N LEU A 21 0.62 -2.87 -4.15
CA LEU A 21 1.55 -2.48 -5.21
C LEU A 21 1.07 -1.23 -5.95
N ALA A 22 -0.23 -1.13 -6.25
CA ALA A 22 -0.81 0.05 -6.88
C ALA A 22 -0.61 1.30 -6.01
N ALA A 23 -0.83 1.19 -4.70
CA ALA A 23 -0.56 2.28 -3.75
C ALA A 23 0.93 2.65 -3.70
N ALA A 24 1.82 1.66 -3.69
CA ALA A 24 3.27 1.89 -3.69
C ALA A 24 3.75 2.64 -4.95
N LYS A 25 3.22 2.29 -6.13
CA LYS A 25 3.55 2.98 -7.39
C LYS A 25 3.24 4.47 -7.32
N PHE A 26 2.09 4.84 -6.75
CA PHE A 26 1.73 6.25 -6.58
C PHE A 26 2.70 6.99 -5.65
N VAL A 27 3.09 6.38 -4.52
CA VAL A 27 4.06 6.97 -3.58
C VAL A 27 5.39 7.26 -4.29
N VAL A 28 5.89 6.33 -5.10
CA VAL A 28 7.12 6.52 -5.90
C VAL A 28 6.94 7.60 -6.97
N GLU A 29 5.78 7.64 -7.64
CA GLU A 29 5.46 8.68 -8.64
C GLU A 29 5.47 10.08 -8.02
N VAL A 30 4.85 10.24 -6.85
CA VAL A 30 4.85 11.49 -6.08
C VAL A 30 6.26 11.91 -5.69
N GLU A 31 7.09 10.98 -5.23
CA GLU A 31 8.47 11.29 -4.88
C GLU A 31 9.29 11.71 -6.10
N ARG A 32 9.15 11.01 -7.22
CA ARG A 32 9.86 11.34 -8.47
C ARG A 32 9.50 12.72 -9.01
N LEU A 33 8.22 13.10 -8.91
CA LEU A 33 7.70 14.33 -9.50
C LEU A 33 7.83 15.57 -8.60
N HIS A 34 8.19 15.39 -7.32
CA HIS A 34 8.39 16.46 -6.33
C HIS A 34 7.36 17.61 -6.45
N GLY A 35 6.07 17.26 -6.44
CA GLY A 35 4.97 18.22 -6.24
C GLY A 35 3.98 18.41 -7.40
N LYS A 36 4.33 18.11 -8.66
CA LYS A 36 3.34 18.18 -9.77
C LYS A 36 2.84 16.79 -10.12
N VAL A 37 1.78 16.34 -9.44
CA VAL A 37 1.09 15.09 -9.76
C VAL A 37 -0.26 15.38 -10.41
N PRO A 38 -0.61 14.74 -11.54
CA PRO A 38 -1.90 14.97 -12.18
C PRO A 38 -3.07 14.66 -11.25
N GLN A 39 -4.11 15.51 -11.23
CA GLN A 39 -5.27 15.33 -10.33
C GLN A 39 -5.97 13.97 -10.51
N PHE A 40 -6.03 13.44 -11.74
CA PHE A 40 -6.62 12.12 -11.98
C PHE A 40 -5.84 10.99 -11.28
N LYS A 41 -4.52 11.12 -11.14
CA LYS A 41 -3.68 10.17 -10.39
C LYS A 41 -3.95 10.27 -8.89
N VAL A 42 -4.10 11.49 -8.37
CA VAL A 42 -4.47 11.71 -6.97
C VAL A 42 -5.84 11.10 -6.66
N LYS A 43 -6.80 11.21 -7.60
CA LYS A 43 -8.11 10.56 -7.49
C LYS A 43 -7.99 9.04 -7.46
N GLN A 44 -7.27 8.44 -8.41
CA GLN A 44 -7.01 6.98 -8.42
C GLN A 44 -6.35 6.50 -7.12
N ALA A 45 -5.38 7.27 -6.60
CA ALA A 45 -4.75 6.98 -5.31
C ALA A 45 -5.72 7.07 -4.13
N THR A 46 -6.65 8.02 -4.16
CA THR A 46 -7.70 8.15 -3.14
C THR A 46 -8.63 6.95 -3.15
N ASP A 47 -9.01 6.46 -4.33
CA ASP A 47 -9.88 5.29 -4.48
C ASP A 47 -9.23 4.02 -3.90
N LEU A 48 -7.90 3.91 -3.95
CA LEU A 48 -7.14 2.80 -3.35
C LEU A 48 -7.16 2.81 -1.81
N LYS A 49 -7.52 3.91 -1.16
CA LYS A 49 -7.54 3.97 0.32
C LYS A 49 -8.54 3.01 0.94
N VAL A 50 -9.71 2.84 0.32
CA VAL A 50 -10.78 1.97 0.82
C VAL A 50 -10.35 0.49 0.84
N PRO A 51 -9.92 -0.11 -0.30
CA PRO A 51 -9.48 -1.50 -0.29
C PRO A 51 -8.22 -1.68 0.57
N LEU A 52 -7.28 -0.73 0.56
CA LEU A 52 -6.07 -0.82 1.38
C LEU A 52 -6.39 -0.77 2.89
N SER A 53 -7.39 0.04 3.28
CA SER A 53 -7.90 0.07 4.66
C SER A 53 -8.59 -1.24 5.04
N ALA A 54 -9.36 -1.84 4.13
CA ALA A 54 -9.98 -3.15 4.37
C ALA A 54 -8.92 -4.23 4.66
N ILE A 55 -7.83 -4.26 3.88
CA ILE A 55 -6.70 -5.17 4.13
C ILE A 55 -6.04 -4.84 5.48
N ALA A 56 -5.81 -3.55 5.78
CA ALA A 56 -5.15 -3.11 7.01
C ALA A 56 -5.93 -3.42 8.31
N MET A 57 -7.25 -3.53 8.20
CA MET A 57 -8.17 -3.90 9.30
C MET A 57 -8.46 -5.41 9.34
N SER A 58 -7.99 -6.17 8.35
CA SER A 58 -8.17 -7.62 8.31
C SER A 58 -7.20 -8.36 9.24
N GLY A 59 -7.50 -9.62 9.53
CA GLY A 59 -6.56 -10.55 10.19
C GLY A 59 -5.51 -11.17 9.24
N ARG A 60 -5.35 -10.63 8.02
CA ARG A 60 -4.46 -11.20 7.00
C ARG A 60 -3.00 -10.88 7.25
N ILE A 61 -2.13 -11.67 6.63
CA ILE A 61 -0.68 -11.54 6.77
C ILE A 61 -0.13 -10.20 6.27
N GLN A 62 -0.80 -9.59 5.28
CA GLN A 62 -0.48 -8.27 4.74
C GLN A 62 -0.96 -7.10 5.59
N ALA A 63 -1.79 -7.30 6.63
CA ALA A 63 -2.49 -6.21 7.30
C ALA A 63 -1.55 -5.08 7.78
N ASN A 64 -0.42 -5.43 8.38
CA ASN A 64 0.57 -4.43 8.82
C ASN A 64 1.26 -3.72 7.65
N HIS A 65 1.58 -4.46 6.57
CA HIS A 65 2.14 -3.87 5.35
C HIS A 65 1.14 -2.90 4.70
N ALA A 66 -0.11 -3.30 4.57
CA ALA A 66 -1.19 -2.46 4.06
C ALA A 66 -1.40 -1.21 4.92
N ARG A 67 -1.34 -1.32 6.25
CA ARG A 67 -1.44 -0.17 7.16
C ARG A 67 -0.34 0.86 6.92
N LYS A 68 0.92 0.41 6.84
CA LYS A 68 2.05 1.32 6.54
C LYS A 68 2.00 1.87 5.13
N ARG A 69 1.53 1.09 4.16
CA ARG A 69 1.32 1.60 2.81
C ARG A 69 0.20 2.64 2.75
N LEU A 70 -0.86 2.49 3.55
CA LEU A 70 -1.95 3.46 3.66
C LEU A 70 -1.46 4.78 4.29
N GLU A 71 -0.62 4.71 5.32
CA GLU A 71 0.04 5.88 5.90
C GLU A 71 0.89 6.61 4.84
N ALA A 72 1.70 5.87 4.07
CA ALA A 72 2.53 6.44 3.00
C ALA A 72 1.68 7.06 1.88
N LEU A 73 0.60 6.39 1.47
CA LEU A 73 -0.33 6.85 0.45
C LEU A 73 -1.02 8.16 0.86
N ASN A 74 -1.50 8.25 2.10
CA ASN A 74 -2.12 9.47 2.62
C ASN A 74 -1.15 10.65 2.62
N ALA A 75 0.07 10.44 3.15
CA ALA A 75 1.08 11.49 3.17
C ALA A 75 1.54 11.89 1.75
N ALA A 76 1.56 10.95 0.81
CA ALA A 76 1.87 11.23 -0.59
C ALA A 76 0.76 12.08 -1.27
N ILE A 77 -0.52 11.80 -0.98
CA ILE A 77 -1.66 12.62 -1.44
C ILE A 77 -1.59 14.04 -0.85
N GLU A 78 -1.33 14.17 0.46
CA GLU A 78 -1.18 15.46 1.12
C GLU A 78 -0.02 16.27 0.52
N TYR A 79 1.12 15.63 0.26
CA TYR A 79 2.26 16.26 -0.40
C TYR A 79 1.95 16.69 -1.83
N ALA A 80 1.26 15.85 -2.61
CA ALA A 80 0.80 16.18 -3.96
C ALA A 80 -0.20 17.36 -3.98
N ASN A 81 -0.97 17.53 -2.91
CA ASN A 81 -1.88 18.66 -2.72
C ASN A 81 -1.21 19.93 -2.18
N GLY A 82 0.11 19.89 -1.93
CA GLY A 82 0.90 21.07 -1.56
C GLY A 82 1.42 21.09 -0.12
N ASP A 83 1.06 20.12 0.73
CA ASP A 83 1.61 20.04 2.10
C ASP A 83 3.05 19.50 2.07
N ARG A 84 4.01 20.43 2.02
CA ARG A 84 5.44 20.08 2.03
C ARG A 84 5.88 19.34 3.30
N SER A 85 5.17 19.49 4.42
CA SER A 85 5.49 18.80 5.67
C SER A 85 5.19 17.30 5.60
N ALA A 86 4.23 16.90 4.75
CA ALA A 86 3.88 15.51 4.49
C ALA A 86 5.02 14.72 3.86
N ARG A 87 6.03 15.40 3.28
CA ARG A 87 7.19 14.76 2.67
C ARG A 87 7.90 13.79 3.61
N LYS A 88 8.26 14.27 4.80
CA LYS A 88 8.98 13.45 5.79
C LYS A 88 8.15 12.24 6.24
N ARG A 89 6.83 12.44 6.38
CA ARG A 89 5.89 11.38 6.80
C ARG A 89 5.77 10.30 5.74
N TYR A 90 5.64 10.64 4.45
CA TYR A 90 5.57 9.61 3.42
C TYR A 90 6.88 8.82 3.33
N ILE A 91 8.07 9.47 3.43
CA ILE A 91 9.36 8.76 3.35
C ILE A 91 9.45 7.72 4.47
N ALA A 92 9.19 8.15 5.70
CA ALA A 92 9.27 7.27 6.87
C ALA A 92 8.28 6.10 6.77
N ALA A 93 7.03 6.38 6.37
CA ALA A 93 6.01 5.36 6.21
C ALA A 93 6.34 4.38 5.06
N SER A 94 6.87 4.89 3.93
CA SER A 94 7.27 4.06 2.79
C SER A 94 8.39 3.11 3.18
N GLN A 95 9.44 3.59 3.86
CA GLN A 95 10.54 2.75 4.32
C GLN A 95 10.10 1.67 5.33
N GLN A 96 9.11 1.98 6.17
CA GLN A 96 8.53 0.97 7.08
C GLN A 96 7.69 -0.05 6.32
N ALA A 97 6.91 0.40 5.32
CA ALA A 97 6.13 -0.48 4.48
C ALA A 97 7.02 -1.43 3.66
N ASP A 98 8.15 -0.94 3.12
CA ASP A 98 9.10 -1.76 2.37
C ASP A 98 9.75 -2.84 3.25
N ARG A 99 10.14 -2.50 4.49
CA ARG A 99 10.62 -3.49 5.47
C ARG A 99 9.57 -4.56 5.80
N LEU A 100 8.30 -4.17 5.88
CA LEU A 100 7.20 -5.12 6.11
C LEU A 100 6.93 -5.98 4.89
N ALA A 101 7.17 -5.48 3.68
CA ALA A 101 7.04 -6.26 2.44
C ALA A 101 7.97 -7.49 2.47
N ASP A 102 9.22 -7.31 2.90
CA ASP A 102 10.19 -8.42 3.04
C ASP A 102 9.72 -9.48 4.05
N ILE A 103 9.10 -9.03 5.15
CA ILE A 103 8.56 -9.94 6.18
C ILE A 103 7.36 -10.71 5.63
N VAL A 104 6.48 -10.04 4.90
CA VAL A 104 5.32 -10.66 4.26
C VAL A 104 5.78 -11.67 3.21
N ALA A 105 6.73 -11.32 2.33
CA ALA A 105 7.27 -12.20 1.30
C ALA A 105 7.81 -13.52 1.90
N LYS A 106 8.67 -13.41 2.92
CA LYS A 106 9.20 -14.59 3.64
C LYS A 106 8.13 -15.47 4.27
N ARG A 107 7.01 -14.89 4.69
CA ARG A 107 5.91 -15.67 5.26
C ARG A 107 5.03 -16.30 4.18
N VAL A 108 4.84 -15.62 3.04
CA VAL A 108 4.13 -16.17 1.88
C VAL A 108 4.89 -17.35 1.29
N ASP A 109 6.22 -17.27 1.18
CA ASP A 109 7.06 -18.37 0.68
C ASP A 109 6.97 -19.65 1.53
N ARG A 110 6.49 -19.55 2.77
CA ARG A 110 6.34 -20.68 3.71
C ARG A 110 4.94 -21.31 3.68
N ILE A 111 4.00 -20.77 2.90
CA ILE A 111 2.61 -21.24 2.81
C ILE A 111 2.51 -22.40 1.84
#